data_AF-A0A7R9UBA4-F1
#
_entry.id   AF-A0A7R9UBA4-F1
#
_cell.length_a   1.000
_cell.length_b   1.000
_cell.length_c   1.000
_cell.angle_alpha   90.00
_cell.angle_beta   90.00
_cell.angle_gamma   90.00
#
_symmetry.space_group_name_H-M   'P 1'
#
loop_
_entity.id
_entity.type
_entity.pdbx_description
1 polymer ?
#
loop_
_entity_poly.entity_id
_entity_poly.type
_entity_poly.pdbx_seq_one_letter_code
_entity_poly.pdbx_strand_id
1 'polypeptide(L)'
;EQYFFERIEAGRPVCVPGDGKHLTGLGHVQDLAVAMANVMGRFESIGKVYNVQDDVAISFDGLVRACALAAGKEPSAVEIVHYDPKDFDFGKKKAFPMRPQHFWTDVELARHDLEWEPKFDTTRGLKDAYENDFVVKMKEGALSNDFECDDMVLSALNQAAEAPVAEAAAAAAASAAAPAVADAAVEAEAPEPTDAEVSGASAPQDEMTEEEAQEEAAQEEQDPLDALIDAVFEEVIQ
;
A
#
# COMPACT_ATOMS: atom_id res chain seq x y z
N GLU A 1 8.72 -3.03 4.63
CA GLU A 1 7.93 -2.66 3.43
C GLU A 1 8.77 -2.18 2.23
N GLN A 2 10.11 -2.23 2.31
CA GLN A 2 11.06 -1.76 1.28
C GLN A 2 10.75 -2.19 -0.17
N TYR A 3 10.33 -3.44 -0.40
CA TYR A 3 9.94 -3.93 -1.74
C TYR A 3 8.87 -3.05 -2.40
N PHE A 4 7.86 -2.60 -1.63
CA PHE A 4 6.78 -1.76 -2.14
C PHE A 4 7.29 -0.36 -2.46
N PHE A 5 8.04 0.25 -1.54
CA PHE A 5 8.57 1.60 -1.72
C PHE A 5 9.53 1.72 -2.91
N GLU A 6 10.42 0.74 -3.11
CA GLU A 6 11.33 0.74 -4.27
C GLU A 6 10.58 0.72 -5.61
N ARG A 7 9.50 -0.07 -5.70
CA ARG A 7 8.67 -0.15 -6.92
C ARG A 7 7.91 1.16 -7.15
N ILE A 8 7.31 1.70 -6.08
CA ILE A 8 6.52 2.93 -6.12
C ILE A 8 7.39 4.14 -6.48
N GLU A 9 8.56 4.30 -5.85
CA GLU A 9 9.48 5.40 -6.19
C GLU A 9 10.05 5.29 -7.59
N ALA A 10 10.29 4.06 -8.07
CA ALA A 10 10.71 3.82 -9.45
C ALA A 10 9.58 3.97 -10.48
N GLY A 11 8.33 4.22 -10.05
CA GLY A 11 7.17 4.26 -10.95
C GLY A 11 6.90 2.93 -11.66
N ARG A 12 7.30 1.81 -11.05
CA ARG A 12 7.11 0.46 -11.60
C ARG A 12 5.82 -0.16 -11.04
N PRO A 13 5.05 -0.91 -11.85
CA PRO A 13 3.84 -1.57 -11.37
C PRO A 13 4.14 -2.56 -10.26
N VAL A 14 3.35 -2.67 -9.19
CA VAL A 14 3.60 -3.64 -8.11
C VAL A 14 2.92 -4.97 -8.45
N CYS A 15 3.69 -6.06 -8.50
CA CYS A 15 3.16 -7.40 -8.75
C CYS A 15 2.62 -8.01 -7.44
N VAL A 16 1.32 -8.30 -7.41
CA VAL A 16 0.64 -8.86 -6.24
C VAL A 16 0.10 -10.26 -6.59
N PRO A 17 0.42 -11.31 -5.81
CA PRO A 17 -0.07 -12.65 -6.10
C PRO A 17 -1.57 -12.78 -5.81
N GLY A 18 -2.25 -13.58 -6.62
CA GLY A 18 -3.68 -13.86 -6.46
C GLY A 18 -4.54 -12.65 -6.84
N ASP A 19 -5.57 -12.37 -6.04
CA ASP A 19 -6.50 -11.26 -6.28
C ASP A 19 -6.27 -10.05 -5.36
N GLY A 20 -5.15 -10.04 -4.62
CA GLY A 20 -4.77 -8.95 -3.72
C GLY A 20 -5.59 -8.80 -2.45
N LYS A 21 -6.59 -9.67 -2.21
CA LYS A 21 -7.50 -9.57 -1.05
C LYS A 21 -7.02 -10.32 0.19
N HIS A 22 -5.87 -10.97 0.12
CA HIS A 22 -5.24 -11.55 1.31
C HIS A 22 -5.00 -10.45 2.34
N LEU A 23 -5.47 -10.71 3.56
CA LEU A 23 -5.35 -9.77 4.67
C LEU A 23 -4.10 -10.12 5.48
N THR A 24 -3.34 -9.09 5.84
CA THR A 24 -2.18 -9.17 6.71
C THR A 24 -2.31 -8.19 7.86
N GLY A 25 -1.95 -8.62 9.06
CA GLY A 25 -1.66 -7.73 10.18
C GLY A 25 -0.24 -7.22 10.04
N LEU A 26 -0.05 -5.92 10.24
CA LEU A 26 1.26 -5.29 10.36
C LEU A 26 1.40 -4.76 11.78
N GLY A 27 2.63 -4.60 12.26
CA GLY A 27 2.90 -4.04 13.57
C GLY A 27 4.11 -3.13 13.50
N HIS A 28 4.03 -1.97 14.15
CA HIS A 28 5.16 -1.07 14.21
C HIS A 28 6.22 -1.58 15.21
N VAL A 29 7.50 -1.39 14.89
CA VAL A 29 8.60 -1.90 15.72
C VAL A 29 8.63 -1.25 17.10
N GLN A 30 8.23 0.02 17.20
CA GLN A 30 8.14 0.71 18.49
C GLN A 30 7.04 0.11 19.36
N ASP A 31 5.86 -0.15 18.81
CA ASP A 31 4.76 -0.79 19.54
C ASP A 31 5.17 -2.18 20.07
N LEU A 32 5.91 -2.94 19.26
CA LEU A 32 6.52 -4.21 19.70
C LEU A 32 7.50 -4.02 20.85
N ALA A 33 8.41 -3.04 20.75
CA ALA A 33 9.39 -2.75 21.79
C ALA A 33 8.72 -2.36 23.12
N VAL A 34 7.69 -1.52 23.07
CA VAL A 34 6.92 -1.13 24.26
C VAL A 34 6.20 -2.34 24.88
N ALA A 35 5.55 -3.17 24.07
CA ALA A 35 4.92 -4.40 24.57
C ALA A 35 5.94 -5.32 25.26
N MET A 36 7.13 -5.50 24.67
CA MET A 36 8.20 -6.30 25.26
C MET A 36 8.74 -5.71 26.56
N ALA A 37 8.93 -4.39 26.62
CA ALA A 37 9.34 -3.70 27.84
C ALA A 37 8.30 -3.87 28.95
N ASN A 38 7.01 -3.77 28.60
CA ASN A 38 5.91 -3.87 29.55
C ASN A 38 5.73 -5.28 30.14
N VAL A 39 6.27 -6.33 29.53
CA VAL A 39 6.30 -7.68 30.13
C VAL A 39 7.15 -7.71 31.40
N MET A 40 8.18 -6.88 31.48
CA MET A 40 9.15 -6.91 32.57
C MET A 40 8.49 -6.54 33.91
N GLY A 41 8.65 -7.42 34.90
CA GLY A 41 8.11 -7.20 36.25
C GLY A 41 6.62 -7.52 36.41
N ARG A 42 5.90 -7.94 35.35
CA ARG A 42 4.48 -8.35 35.44
C ARG A 42 4.36 -9.85 35.65
N PHE A 43 3.92 -10.28 36.84
CA PHE A 43 3.72 -11.69 37.15
C PHE A 43 2.60 -12.32 36.32
N GLU A 44 1.61 -11.53 35.93
CA GLU A 44 0.48 -11.92 35.10
C GLU A 44 0.93 -12.42 33.72
N SER A 45 2.12 -12.02 33.25
CA SER A 45 2.68 -12.38 31.95
C SER A 45 3.35 -13.76 31.90
N ILE A 46 3.60 -14.37 33.07
CA ILE A 46 4.35 -15.63 33.16
C ILE A 46 3.58 -16.76 32.48
N GLY A 47 4.24 -17.40 31.50
CA GLY A 47 3.69 -18.57 30.79
C GLY A 47 2.65 -18.24 29.73
N LYS A 48 2.44 -16.95 29.41
CA LYS A 48 1.52 -16.51 28.36
C LYS A 48 2.27 -16.22 27.05
N VAL A 49 1.51 -16.21 25.96
CA VAL A 49 1.96 -15.82 24.63
C VAL A 49 1.11 -14.64 24.19
N TYR A 50 1.75 -13.56 23.80
CA TYR A 50 1.12 -12.32 23.37
C TYR A 50 1.32 -12.11 21.88
N ASN A 51 0.25 -11.72 21.19
CA ASN A 51 0.37 -11.18 19.85
C ASN A 51 0.52 -9.67 19.94
N VAL A 52 1.36 -9.11 19.08
CA VAL A 52 1.60 -7.67 19.00
C VAL A 52 1.58 -7.26 17.53
N GLN A 53 0.59 -6.46 17.16
CA GLN A 53 0.37 -5.90 15.84
C GLN A 53 -0.66 -4.76 15.94
N ASP A 54 -0.95 -4.12 14.82
CA ASP A 54 -2.06 -3.19 14.64
C ASP A 54 -3.42 -3.90 14.85
N ASP A 55 -4.43 -3.12 15.23
CA ASP A 55 -5.79 -3.59 15.53
C ASP A 55 -6.60 -3.87 14.26
N VAL A 56 -6.18 -3.28 13.14
CA VAL A 56 -6.78 -3.48 11.82
C VAL A 56 -5.84 -4.27 10.91
N ALA A 57 -6.39 -5.25 10.21
CA ALA A 57 -5.71 -5.95 9.13
C ALA A 57 -5.92 -5.22 7.80
N ILE A 58 -4.91 -5.26 6.92
CA ILE A 58 -4.93 -4.62 5.61
C ILE A 58 -4.83 -5.65 4.49
N SER A 59 -5.51 -5.43 3.36
CA SER A 59 -5.33 -6.26 2.16
C SER A 59 -3.98 -6.01 1.50
N PHE A 60 -3.50 -6.92 0.66
CA PHE A 60 -2.26 -6.67 -0.11
C PHE A 60 -2.40 -5.46 -1.03
N ASP A 61 -3.53 -5.32 -1.73
CA ASP A 61 -3.80 -4.14 -2.54
C ASP A 61 -3.85 -2.89 -1.66
N GLY A 62 -4.54 -2.97 -0.50
CA GLY A 62 -4.59 -1.88 0.47
C GLY A 62 -3.21 -1.46 0.96
N LEU A 63 -2.31 -2.42 1.22
CA LEU A 63 -0.94 -2.16 1.62
C LEU A 63 -0.17 -1.42 0.53
N VAL A 64 -0.29 -1.83 -0.74
CA VAL A 64 0.34 -1.11 -1.85
C VAL A 64 -0.14 0.35 -1.90
N ARG A 65 -1.45 0.57 -1.76
CA ARG A 65 -2.06 1.91 -1.75
C ARG A 65 -1.59 2.73 -0.54
N ALA A 66 -1.48 2.13 0.64
CA ALA A 66 -1.01 2.78 1.85
C ALA A 66 0.48 3.13 1.75
N CYS A 67 1.31 2.25 1.18
CA CYS A 67 2.71 2.56 0.87
C CYS A 67 2.83 3.73 -0.12
N ALA A 68 1.94 3.82 -1.11
CA ALA A 68 1.91 4.93 -2.06
C ALA A 68 1.61 6.26 -1.36
N LEU A 69 0.61 6.26 -0.48
CA LEU A 69 0.25 7.40 0.34
C LEU A 69 1.42 7.84 1.24
N ALA A 70 2.08 6.89 1.91
CA ALA A 70 3.26 7.14 2.74
C ALA A 70 4.43 7.75 1.95
N ALA A 71 4.62 7.33 0.69
CA ALA A 71 5.61 7.88 -0.22
C ALA A 71 5.21 9.24 -0.85
N GLY A 72 4.05 9.79 -0.48
CA GLY A 72 3.53 11.05 -1.03
C GLY A 72 3.08 10.96 -2.49
N LYS A 73 2.77 9.75 -2.98
CA LYS A 73 2.19 9.50 -4.31
C LYS A 73 0.68 9.35 -4.18
N GLU A 74 -0.03 9.60 -5.28
CA GLU A 74 -1.46 9.31 -5.34
C GLU A 74 -1.70 7.79 -5.31
N PRO A 75 -2.44 7.23 -4.33
CA PRO A 75 -2.68 5.81 -4.26
C PRO A 75 -3.24 5.23 -5.54
N SER A 76 -4.21 5.86 -6.22
CA SER A 76 -4.81 5.33 -7.46
C SER A 76 -3.86 5.33 -8.65
N ALA A 77 -2.77 6.10 -8.61
CA ALA A 77 -1.81 6.20 -9.71
C ALA A 77 -0.84 5.00 -9.75
N VAL A 78 -0.71 4.24 -8.66
CA VAL A 78 0.14 3.05 -8.64
C VAL A 78 -0.51 1.93 -9.45
N GLU A 79 0.20 1.38 -10.42
CA GLU A 79 -0.30 0.20 -11.13
C GLU A 79 -0.11 -1.04 -10.25
N ILE A 80 -1.19 -1.81 -10.04
CA ILE A 80 -1.14 -3.10 -9.35
C ILE A 80 -1.41 -4.18 -10.40
N VAL A 81 -0.49 -5.13 -10.49
CA VAL A 81 -0.57 -6.23 -11.44
C VAL A 81 -0.76 -7.53 -10.68
N HIS A 82 -1.91 -8.16 -10.90
CA HIS A 82 -2.24 -9.45 -10.30
C HIS A 82 -1.73 -10.61 -11.15
N TYR A 83 -1.21 -11.66 -10.51
CA TYR A 83 -0.74 -12.87 -11.19
C TYR A 83 -1.06 -14.14 -10.39
N ASP A 84 -1.29 -15.27 -11.06
CA ASP A 84 -1.39 -16.57 -10.37
C ASP A 84 0.04 -17.12 -10.16
N PRO A 85 0.49 -17.34 -8.91
CA PRO A 85 1.80 -17.93 -8.65
C PRO A 85 2.02 -19.30 -9.27
N LYS A 86 0.96 -20.03 -9.66
CA LYS A 86 1.05 -21.34 -10.30
C LYS A 86 1.46 -21.28 -11.77
N ASP A 87 1.26 -20.14 -12.42
CA ASP A 87 1.59 -19.95 -13.84
C ASP A 87 3.09 -19.71 -14.07
N PHE A 88 3.86 -19.55 -12.99
CA PHE A 88 5.27 -19.18 -13.04
C PHE A 88 6.14 -20.15 -12.22
N ASP A 89 7.34 -20.43 -12.73
CA ASP A 89 8.39 -21.14 -11.98
C ASP A 89 9.45 -20.14 -11.49
N PHE A 90 9.32 -19.70 -10.24
CA PHE A 90 10.29 -18.82 -9.57
C PHE A 90 11.45 -19.60 -8.91
N GLY A 91 11.47 -20.94 -9.06
CA GLY A 91 12.44 -21.80 -8.40
C GLY A 91 12.41 -21.65 -6.88
N LYS A 92 13.53 -21.17 -6.30
CA LYS A 92 13.68 -20.94 -4.84
C LYS A 92 13.52 -19.47 -4.45
N LYS A 93 13.32 -18.56 -5.41
CA LYS A 93 13.20 -17.14 -5.14
C LYS A 93 11.81 -16.83 -4.58
N LYS A 94 11.73 -15.80 -3.73
CA LYS A 94 10.46 -15.29 -3.21
C LYS A 94 10.03 -14.14 -4.10
N ALA A 95 9.02 -14.36 -4.93
CA ALA A 95 8.47 -13.33 -5.82
C ALA A 95 7.71 -12.21 -5.08
N PHE A 96 7.23 -12.49 -3.87
CA PHE A 96 6.50 -11.53 -3.03
C PHE A 96 7.03 -11.60 -1.59
N PRO A 97 7.17 -10.46 -0.89
CA PRO A 97 7.78 -10.42 0.45
C PRO A 97 6.92 -11.10 1.53
N MET A 98 5.63 -11.32 1.27
CA MET A 98 4.69 -11.95 2.21
C MET A 98 4.14 -13.27 1.66
N ARG A 99 3.62 -14.12 2.55
CA ARG A 99 2.95 -15.36 2.12
C ARG A 99 1.52 -15.04 1.67
N PRO A 100 1.03 -15.57 0.55
CA PRO A 100 -0.34 -15.34 0.07
C PRO A 100 -1.35 -16.14 0.90
N GLN A 101 -1.52 -15.76 2.16
CA GLN A 101 -2.43 -16.35 3.12
C GLN A 101 -2.89 -15.26 4.08
N HIS A 102 -4.14 -15.36 4.54
CA HIS A 102 -4.68 -14.55 5.61
C HIS A 102 -3.86 -14.73 6.90
N PHE A 103 -3.24 -13.66 7.38
CA PHE A 103 -2.40 -13.69 8.58
C PHE A 103 -2.55 -12.39 9.38
N TRP A 104 -3.38 -12.41 10.41
CA TRP A 104 -3.49 -11.35 11.41
C TRP A 104 -3.84 -11.99 12.75
N THR A 105 -3.72 -11.23 13.82
CA THR A 105 -3.89 -11.74 15.18
C THR A 105 -4.67 -10.78 16.08
N ASP A 106 -5.39 -11.34 17.04
CA ASP A 106 -6.03 -10.55 18.09
C ASP A 106 -4.99 -10.14 19.14
N VAL A 107 -5.04 -8.88 19.57
CA VAL A 107 -4.08 -8.27 20.50
C VAL A 107 -4.66 -7.99 21.89
N GLU A 108 -5.91 -8.39 22.16
CA GLU A 108 -6.62 -8.03 23.39
C GLU A 108 -5.93 -8.56 24.65
N LEU A 109 -5.29 -9.74 24.57
CA LEU A 109 -4.55 -10.29 25.70
C LEU A 109 -3.36 -9.41 26.08
N ALA A 110 -2.66 -8.82 25.08
CA ALA A 110 -1.56 -7.90 25.32
C ALA A 110 -2.08 -6.59 25.92
N ARG A 111 -3.19 -6.06 25.38
CA ARG A 111 -3.82 -4.84 25.89
C ARG A 111 -4.24 -4.96 27.35
N HIS A 112 -4.87 -6.09 27.69
CA HIS A 112 -5.35 -6.37 29.03
C HIS A 112 -4.20 -6.53 30.04
N ASP A 113 -3.18 -7.33 29.72
CA ASP A 113 -2.18 -7.72 30.72
C ASP A 113 -0.96 -6.77 30.78
N LEU A 114 -0.65 -6.08 29.70
CA LEU A 114 0.63 -5.36 29.55
C LEU A 114 0.50 -3.85 29.66
N GLU A 115 -0.69 -3.30 29.96
CA GLU A 115 -0.94 -1.84 29.91
C GLU A 115 -0.40 -1.23 28.60
N TRP A 116 -0.74 -1.88 27.49
CA TRP A 116 -0.20 -1.60 26.18
C TRP A 116 -1.34 -1.37 25.19
N GLU A 117 -1.14 -0.51 24.21
CA GLU A 117 -2.06 -0.23 23.13
C GLU A 117 -1.21 0.12 21.89
N PRO A 118 -1.59 -0.29 20.66
CA PRO A 118 -0.92 0.18 19.46
C PRO A 118 -0.97 1.71 19.37
N LYS A 119 0.18 2.37 19.29
CA LYS A 119 0.26 3.82 19.03
C LYS A 119 0.25 4.11 17.52
N PHE A 120 0.71 3.17 16.71
CA PHE A 120 0.80 3.31 15.27
C PHE A 120 -0.30 2.54 14.56
N ASP A 121 -1.16 3.27 13.86
CA ASP A 121 -1.97 2.68 12.79
C ASP A 121 -1.09 2.35 11.57
N THR A 122 -1.61 1.51 10.69
CA THR A 122 -0.92 1.09 9.46
C THR A 122 -0.39 2.27 8.62
N THR A 123 -1.13 3.38 8.51
CA THR A 123 -0.70 4.51 7.67
C THR A 123 0.46 5.27 8.31
N ARG A 124 0.37 5.55 9.61
CA ARG A 124 1.42 6.21 10.39
C ARG A 124 2.68 5.36 10.43
N GLY A 125 2.55 4.06 10.69
CA GLY A 125 3.69 3.13 10.70
C GLY A 125 4.40 3.06 9.35
N LEU A 126 3.66 3.03 8.25
CA LEU A 126 4.25 3.05 6.90
C LEU A 126 4.95 4.38 6.59
N LYS A 127 4.39 5.50 7.04
CA LYS A 127 5.00 6.82 6.88
C LYS A 127 6.31 6.92 7.66
N ASP A 128 6.32 6.46 8.91
CA ASP A 128 7.53 6.39 9.74
C ASP A 128 8.61 5.53 9.06
N ALA A 129 8.26 4.30 8.66
CA ALA A 129 9.17 3.40 7.95
C ALA A 129 9.68 4.00 6.63
N TYR A 130 8.86 4.77 5.91
CA TYR A 130 9.28 5.45 4.70
C TYR A 130 10.35 6.52 4.99
N GLU A 131 10.09 7.39 5.97
CA GLU A 131 10.94 8.53 6.29
C GLU A 131 12.25 8.11 6.99
N ASN A 132 12.15 7.18 7.94
CA ASN A 132 13.25 6.83 8.85
C ASN A 132 14.04 5.60 8.43
N ASP A 133 13.48 4.69 7.63
CA ASP A 133 14.20 3.51 7.12
C ASP A 133 14.47 3.61 5.61
N PHE A 134 13.41 3.70 4.80
CA PHE A 134 13.54 3.62 3.34
C PHE A 134 14.35 4.78 2.74
N VAL A 135 14.00 6.03 3.07
CA VAL A 135 14.69 7.22 2.53
C VAL A 135 16.16 7.26 2.96
N VAL A 136 16.47 6.81 4.18
CA VAL A 136 17.85 6.72 4.69
C VAL A 136 18.64 5.70 3.86
N LYS A 137 18.15 4.46 3.74
CA LYS A 137 18.77 3.42 2.91
C LYS A 137 18.93 3.84 1.45
N MET A 138 17.95 4.56 0.91
CA MET A 138 18.01 5.10 -0.46
C MET A 138 19.17 6.09 -0.61
N LYS A 139 19.33 7.03 0.32
CA LYS A 139 20.41 8.03 0.30
C LYS A 139 21.80 7.39 0.45
N GLU A 140 21.89 6.31 1.22
CA GLU A 140 23.12 5.54 1.43
C GLU A 140 23.44 4.57 0.29
N GLY A 141 22.53 4.38 -0.66
CA GLY A 141 22.70 3.40 -1.74
C GLY A 141 22.66 1.95 -1.25
N ALA A 142 22.01 1.69 -0.11
CA ALA A 142 21.89 0.38 0.52
C ALA A 142 20.66 -0.42 0.05
N LEU A 143 19.94 0.07 -0.96
CA LEU A 143 18.81 -0.65 -1.57
C LEU A 143 19.31 -1.78 -2.47
N SER A 144 18.79 -2.99 -2.27
CA SER A 144 19.30 -4.19 -2.95
C SER A 144 18.22 -5.22 -3.27
N ASN A 145 16.96 -4.80 -3.47
CA ASN A 145 15.90 -5.74 -3.82
C ASN A 145 16.09 -6.30 -5.24
N ASP A 146 15.87 -7.61 -5.38
CA ASP A 146 15.89 -8.33 -6.65
C ASP A 146 14.47 -8.37 -7.23
N PHE A 147 14.30 -7.79 -8.42
CA PHE A 147 13.02 -7.72 -9.14
C PHE A 147 12.93 -8.67 -10.33
N GLU A 148 13.84 -9.65 -10.46
CA GLU A 148 13.82 -10.61 -11.59
C GLU A 148 12.49 -11.37 -11.69
N CYS A 149 11.91 -11.76 -10.55
CA CYS A 149 10.61 -12.46 -10.54
C CYS A 149 9.48 -11.57 -11.04
N ASP A 150 9.50 -10.29 -10.67
CA ASP A 150 8.55 -9.30 -11.14
C ASP A 150 8.68 -9.06 -12.65
N ASP A 151 9.91 -8.96 -13.15
CA ASP A 151 10.18 -8.76 -14.57
C ASP A 151 9.71 -9.95 -15.41
N MET A 152 9.81 -11.18 -14.89
CA MET A 152 9.22 -12.36 -15.52
C MET A 152 7.69 -12.25 -15.62
N VAL A 153 7.02 -11.82 -14.53
CA VAL A 153 5.56 -11.65 -14.49
C VAL A 153 5.11 -10.57 -15.49
N LEU A 154 5.74 -9.39 -15.44
CA LEU A 154 5.41 -8.26 -16.31
C LEU A 154 5.65 -8.59 -17.78
N SER A 155 6.75 -9.30 -18.11
CA SER A 155 7.04 -9.71 -19.48
C SER A 155 6.01 -10.69 -20.02
N ALA A 156 5.58 -11.66 -19.22
CA ALA A 156 4.57 -12.64 -19.64
C ALA A 156 3.20 -11.98 -19.90
N LEU A 157 2.81 -11.02 -19.06
CA LEU A 157 1.54 -10.31 -19.21
C LEU A 157 1.55 -9.35 -20.40
N ASN A 158 2.66 -8.66 -20.64
CA ASN A 158 2.81 -7.83 -21.84
C ASN A 158 2.74 -8.67 -23.13
N GLN A 159 3.38 -9.85 -23.16
CA GLN A 159 3.29 -10.76 -24.30
C GLN A 159 1.87 -11.30 -24.52
N ALA A 160 1.14 -11.61 -23.44
CA ALA A 160 -0.26 -12.02 -23.51
C ALA A 160 -1.18 -10.91 -24.03
N ALA A 161 -0.85 -9.64 -23.74
CA ALA A 161 -1.56 -8.48 -24.29
C ALA A 161 -1.23 -8.21 -25.77
N GLU A 162 0.00 -8.49 -26.22
CA GLU A 162 0.42 -8.30 -27.62
C GLU A 162 -0.01 -9.43 -28.57
N ALA A 163 -0.11 -10.67 -28.09
CA ALA A 163 -0.52 -11.84 -28.87
C ALA A 163 -1.86 -11.68 -29.64
N PRO A 164 -2.96 -11.20 -29.03
CA PRO A 164 -4.21 -10.98 -29.75
C PRO A 164 -4.16 -9.79 -30.73
N VAL A 165 -3.28 -8.80 -30.50
CA VAL A 165 -3.12 -7.65 -31.40
C VAL A 165 -2.34 -8.04 -32.65
N ALA A 166 -1.30 -8.87 -32.51
CA ALA A 166 -0.55 -9.42 -33.63
C ALA A 166 -1.40 -10.38 -34.48
N GLU A 167 -2.23 -11.21 -33.85
CA GLU A 167 -3.13 -12.14 -34.56
C GLU A 167 -4.26 -11.40 -35.30
N ALA A 168 -4.82 -10.34 -34.70
CA ALA A 168 -5.78 -9.45 -35.37
C ALA A 168 -5.16 -8.63 -36.51
N ALA A 169 -3.92 -8.16 -36.37
CA ALA A 169 -3.19 -7.47 -37.44
C ALA A 169 -2.84 -8.42 -38.60
N ALA A 170 -2.48 -9.68 -38.31
CA ALA A 170 -2.24 -10.70 -39.32
C ALA A 170 -3.54 -11.09 -40.07
N ALA A 171 -4.67 -11.20 -39.36
CA ALA A 171 -5.98 -11.43 -39.97
C ALA A 171 -6.44 -10.26 -40.85
N ALA A 172 -6.19 -9.01 -40.42
CA ALA A 172 -6.48 -7.82 -41.21
C ALA A 172 -5.60 -7.72 -42.48
N ALA A 173 -4.32 -8.09 -42.39
CA ALA A 173 -3.42 -8.15 -43.54
C ALA A 173 -3.82 -9.22 -44.56
N ALA A 174 -4.39 -10.35 -44.11
CA ALA A 174 -4.93 -11.39 -44.99
C ALA A 174 -6.26 -10.98 -45.67
N SER A 175 -7.04 -10.09 -45.05
CA SER A 175 -8.29 -9.55 -45.62
C SER A 175 -8.08 -8.41 -46.63
N ALA A 176 -6.88 -7.80 -46.70
CA ALA A 176 -6.59 -6.67 -47.58
C ALA A 176 -6.27 -7.06 -49.05
N ALA A 177 -6.41 -8.35 -49.41
CA ALA A 177 -6.21 -8.86 -50.75
C ALA A 177 -7.54 -9.21 -51.47
N ALA A 178 -8.46 -8.25 -51.58
CA ALA A 178 -9.59 -8.31 -52.52
C ALA A 178 -10.02 -6.90 -52.94
N PRO A 179 -10.35 -6.65 -54.22
CA PRO A 179 -10.39 -5.29 -54.76
C PRO A 179 -11.69 -4.54 -54.43
N ALA A 180 -11.51 -3.24 -54.28
CA ALA A 180 -12.55 -2.24 -54.04
C ALA A 180 -13.57 -2.17 -55.18
N VAL A 181 -14.84 -1.97 -54.82
CA VAL A 181 -15.88 -1.41 -55.70
C VAL A 181 -16.62 -0.31 -54.93
N ALA A 182 -16.88 0.78 -55.63
CA ALA A 182 -17.17 2.11 -55.13
C ALA A 182 -18.66 2.43 -54.87
N ASP A 183 -18.82 3.55 -54.17
CA ASP A 183 -19.92 4.54 -54.20
C ASP A 183 -21.29 4.20 -53.58
N ALA A 184 -21.68 4.98 -52.56
CA ALA A 184 -22.65 6.08 -52.73
C ALA A 184 -22.90 6.81 -51.39
N ALA A 185 -22.83 8.13 -51.45
CA ALA A 185 -23.19 9.07 -50.38
C ALA A 185 -24.72 9.24 -50.24
N VAL A 186 -25.20 9.49 -49.02
CA VAL A 186 -26.47 10.21 -48.75
C VAL A 186 -26.32 11.04 -47.47
N GLU A 187 -26.62 12.34 -47.60
CA GLU A 187 -26.76 13.37 -46.56
C GLU A 187 -27.98 13.17 -45.66
N ALA A 188 -27.88 13.70 -44.43
CA ALA A 188 -28.90 14.47 -43.66
C ALA A 188 -28.51 14.41 -42.18
N GLU A 189 -28.80 15.34 -41.26
CA GLU A 189 -29.23 16.75 -41.21
C GLU A 189 -29.29 17.00 -39.68
N ALA A 190 -28.75 18.11 -39.17
CA ALA A 190 -28.83 18.45 -37.75
C ALA A 190 -30.21 19.06 -37.39
N PRO A 191 -30.58 19.07 -36.11
CA PRO A 191 -30.78 20.39 -35.50
C PRO A 191 -30.27 20.54 -34.06
N GLU A 192 -30.03 21.80 -33.74
CA GLU A 192 -29.42 22.42 -32.57
C GLU A 192 -30.41 22.66 -31.38
N PRO A 193 -29.95 23.24 -30.23
CA PRO A 193 -30.38 22.86 -28.88
C PRO A 193 -31.46 23.78 -28.28
N THR A 194 -31.96 23.41 -27.10
CA THR A 194 -32.78 24.31 -26.26
C THR A 194 -32.28 24.35 -24.82
N ASP A 195 -32.13 25.57 -24.33
CA ASP A 195 -31.69 25.98 -22.99
C ASP A 195 -32.74 25.67 -21.90
N ALA A 196 -32.25 25.39 -20.69
CA ALA A 196 -33.00 25.63 -19.45
C ALA A 196 -32.03 25.84 -18.28
N GLU A 197 -31.78 27.11 -17.93
CA GLU A 197 -31.30 27.54 -16.61
C GLU A 197 -32.46 27.53 -15.60
N VAL A 198 -32.26 27.01 -14.38
CA VAL A 198 -32.91 27.51 -13.14
C VAL A 198 -32.02 27.26 -11.91
N SER A 199 -31.56 28.38 -11.33
CA SER A 199 -31.22 28.73 -9.93
C SER A 199 -31.05 27.67 -8.81
N GLY A 200 -29.91 27.77 -8.12
CA GLY A 200 -29.82 28.40 -6.78
C GLY A 200 -30.15 27.58 -5.52
N ALA A 201 -29.13 27.26 -4.72
CA ALA A 201 -29.15 27.35 -3.24
C ALA A 201 -27.73 27.19 -2.69
N SER A 202 -27.36 28.06 -1.74
CA SER A 202 -26.07 28.18 -1.06
C SER A 202 -26.27 28.08 0.45
N ALA A 203 -25.21 27.62 1.12
CA ALA A 203 -24.83 27.75 2.54
C ALA A 203 -25.08 26.53 3.47
N PRO A 204 -24.33 26.37 4.59
CA PRO A 204 -23.16 27.15 5.05
C PRO A 204 -21.88 26.31 5.33
N GLN A 205 -20.77 27.02 5.52
CA GLN A 205 -19.48 26.53 6.03
C GLN A 205 -19.45 26.66 7.56
N ASP A 206 -18.97 25.63 8.26
CA ASP A 206 -18.71 25.66 9.71
C ASP A 206 -17.39 26.40 9.98
N GLU A 207 -17.45 27.50 10.75
CA GLU A 207 -16.29 28.17 11.35
C GLU A 207 -15.99 27.53 12.71
N MET A 208 -14.81 26.93 12.86
CA MET A 208 -14.26 26.52 14.16
C MET A 208 -13.81 27.75 14.95
N THR A 209 -14.14 27.80 16.24
CA THR A 209 -13.80 28.93 17.13
C THR A 209 -12.37 28.83 17.66
N GLU A 210 -11.70 29.98 17.80
CA GLU A 210 -10.31 30.15 18.29
C GLU A 210 -10.00 29.55 19.68
N GLU A 211 -11.02 29.07 20.40
CA GLU A 211 -10.89 28.44 21.72
C GLU A 211 -10.49 26.95 21.63
N GLU A 212 -10.92 26.24 20.57
CA GLU A 212 -10.57 24.82 20.35
C GLU A 212 -9.11 24.66 19.86
N ALA A 213 -8.57 25.66 19.16
CA ALA A 213 -7.19 25.67 18.69
C ALA A 213 -6.15 25.89 19.80
N GLN A 214 -6.57 26.43 20.95
CA GLN A 214 -5.67 26.70 22.08
C GLN A 214 -5.56 25.52 23.05
N GLU A 215 -6.52 24.59 23.04
CA GLU A 215 -6.51 23.40 23.90
C GLU A 215 -5.66 22.26 23.30
N GLU A 216 -5.54 22.20 21.97
CA GLU A 216 -4.70 21.21 21.26
C GLU A 216 -3.18 21.52 21.37
N ALA A 217 -2.81 22.76 21.67
CA ALA A 217 -1.41 23.21 21.77
C ALA A 217 -0.74 22.95 23.13
N ALA A 218 -1.45 22.37 24.10
CA ALA A 218 -0.98 22.24 25.49
C ALA A 218 -0.61 20.80 25.94
N GLN A 219 -0.56 19.82 25.03
CA GLN A 219 -0.14 18.44 25.35
C GLN A 219 0.96 17.93 24.41
N GLU A 220 2.14 18.55 24.50
CA GLU A 220 3.41 17.92 24.17
C GLU A 220 4.34 18.00 25.39
N GLU A 221 3.91 17.41 26.51
CA GLU A 221 4.84 17.01 27.56
C GLU A 221 5.21 15.56 27.29
N GLN A 222 6.37 15.36 26.67
CA GLN A 222 6.87 14.05 26.26
C GLN A 222 6.97 13.13 27.49
N ASP A 223 6.27 11.99 27.43
CA ASP A 223 6.21 11.03 28.53
C ASP A 223 7.64 10.57 28.89
N PRO A 224 8.08 10.63 30.16
CA PRO A 224 9.37 10.12 30.58
C PRO A 224 9.61 8.64 30.21
N LEU A 225 8.53 7.88 29.94
CA LEU A 225 8.62 6.53 29.39
C LEU A 225 9.04 6.53 27.90
N ASP A 226 8.56 7.47 27.09
CA ASP A 226 8.96 7.60 25.68
C ASP A 226 10.45 7.95 25.56
N ALA A 227 10.96 8.82 26.44
CA ALA A 227 12.40 9.12 26.52
C ALA A 227 13.27 7.91 26.93
N LEU A 228 12.72 7.00 27.76
CA LEU A 228 13.40 5.76 28.14
C LEU A 228 13.40 4.74 26.99
N ILE A 229 12.30 4.67 26.25
CA ILE A 229 12.18 3.81 25.06
C ILE A 229 13.19 4.26 23.99
N ASP A 230 13.27 5.57 23.73
CA ASP A 230 14.23 6.13 22.76
C ASP A 230 15.68 5.85 23.17
N ALA A 231 16.01 6.00 24.48
CA ALA A 231 17.33 5.71 25.00
C ALA A 231 17.73 4.22 24.87
N VAL A 232 16.78 3.30 25.12
CA VAL A 232 17.02 1.86 24.95
C VAL A 232 17.16 1.51 23.47
N PHE A 233 16.42 2.18 22.58
CA PHE A 233 16.50 1.95 21.14
C PHE A 233 17.85 2.39 20.55
N GLU A 234 18.38 3.54 20.98
CA GLU A 234 19.71 4.02 20.56
C GLU A 234 20.85 3.11 21.05
N GLU A 235 20.73 2.52 22.25
CA GLU A 235 21.77 1.67 22.83
C GLU A 235 21.83 0.25 22.21
N VAL A 236 20.72 -0.23 21.63
CA VAL A 236 20.62 -1.57 21.03
C VAL A 236 20.99 -1.60 19.54
N ILE A 237 20.97 -0.45 18.86
CA ILE A 237 21.22 -0.34 17.41
C ILE A 237 22.67 0.05 17.06
N GLN A 238 23.50 0.46 18.04
CA GLN A 238 24.96 0.63 17.86
C GLN A 238 25.76 -0.66 18.07
#